data_AF-A0AAV1Z8U9-F1
#
_entry.id   AF-A0AAV1Z8U9-F1
#
_cell.length_a   1.000
_cell.length_b   1.000
_cell.length_c   1.000
_cell.angle_alpha   90.00
_cell.angle_beta   90.00
_cell.angle_gamma   90.00
#
_symmetry.space_group_name_H-M   'P 1'
#
loop_
_entity.id
_entity.type
_entity.pdbx_description
1 polymer ?
#
loop_
_entity_poly.entity_id
_entity_poly.type
_entity_poly.pdbx_seq_one_letter_code
_entity_poly.pdbx_strand_id
1 'polypeptide(L)'
;MMRLIKGARNVIKGNSVKNHNEPQKKAVLNLIENLRNLPNHVFGEHNKCKETCERKNLEPDKIVYPLMRSSGLLHAIESEIGRILVACSNTLIWNATNNPAENYMSQVCKLSGGKRIDFSKSSGFKHRSTIAVLEFQSPAQQ
;
A
#
# COMPACT_ATOMS: atom_id res chain seq x y z
N MET A 1 5.26 -1.59 -16.07
CA MET A 1 5.03 -0.81 -14.83
C MET A 1 3.96 -1.43 -13.91
N MET A 2 2.77 -1.85 -14.41
CA MET A 2 1.71 -2.45 -13.57
C MET A 2 2.13 -3.68 -12.74
N ARG A 3 3.07 -4.51 -13.22
CA ARG A 3 3.53 -5.70 -12.49
C ARG A 3 4.28 -5.36 -11.19
N LEU A 4 5.13 -4.32 -11.21
CA LEU A 4 5.84 -3.86 -10.01
C LEU A 4 4.87 -3.29 -8.97
N ILE A 5 3.90 -2.49 -9.40
CA ILE A 5 2.88 -1.91 -8.51
C ILE A 5 2.05 -3.00 -7.86
N LYS A 6 1.55 -3.97 -8.65
CA LYS A 6 0.78 -5.11 -8.12
C LYS A 6 1.63 -5.95 -7.17
N GLY A 7 2.88 -6.23 -7.53
CA GLY A 7 3.82 -6.97 -6.69
C GLY A 7 4.08 -6.28 -5.35
N ALA A 8 4.36 -4.98 -5.35
CA ALA A 8 4.57 -4.19 -4.13
C ALA A 8 3.36 -4.24 -3.21
N ARG A 9 2.15 -4.02 -3.75
CA ARG A 9 0.91 -4.09 -2.97
C ARG A 9 0.66 -5.47 -2.37
N ASN A 10 0.92 -6.54 -3.13
CA ASN A 10 0.78 -7.91 -2.64
C ASN A 10 1.77 -8.20 -1.51
N VAL A 11 3.01 -7.75 -1.65
CA VAL A 11 4.04 -7.87 -0.60
C VAL A 11 3.63 -7.12 0.66
N ILE A 12 3.17 -5.87 0.54
CA ILE A 12 2.71 -5.06 1.68
C ILE A 12 1.52 -5.74 2.38
N LYS A 13 0.50 -6.15 1.61
CA LYS A 13 -0.68 -6.82 2.15
C LYS A 13 -0.35 -8.15 2.83
N GLY A 14 0.58 -8.93 2.27
CA GLY A 14 0.99 -10.22 2.83
C GLY A 14 1.79 -10.11 4.14
N ASN A 15 2.38 -8.95 4.43
CA ASN A 15 3.15 -8.69 5.65
C ASN A 15 2.46 -7.69 6.57
N SER A 16 1.19 -7.36 6.32
CA SER A 16 0.48 -6.32 7.07
C SER A 16 0.14 -6.76 8.49
N VAL A 17 0.40 -5.89 9.45
CA VAL A 17 0.07 -6.09 10.86
C VAL A 17 -1.33 -5.53 11.14
N LYS A 18 -2.16 -6.28 11.87
CA LYS A 18 -3.53 -5.83 12.19
C LYS A 18 -3.58 -4.97 13.44
N ASN A 19 -2.82 -5.34 14.47
CA ASN A 19 -2.87 -4.73 15.80
C ASN A 19 -1.45 -4.48 16.34
N HIS A 20 -1.30 -3.50 17.24
CA HIS A 20 0.01 -3.15 17.83
C HIS A 20 0.69 -4.27 18.63
N ASN A 21 -0.05 -5.31 19.04
CA ASN A 21 0.44 -6.42 19.85
C ASN A 21 1.23 -7.48 19.05
N GLU A 22 1.19 -7.44 17.72
CA GLU A 22 1.97 -8.34 16.88
C GLU A 22 3.46 -7.95 16.91
N PRO A 23 4.39 -8.90 16.68
CA PRO A 23 5.83 -8.62 16.67
C PRO A 23 6.22 -7.76 15.45
N GLN A 24 6.01 -6.44 15.57
CA GLN A 24 6.20 -5.44 14.51
C GLN A 24 7.61 -5.51 13.92
N LYS A 25 8.64 -5.66 14.76
CA LYS A 25 10.04 -5.73 14.31
C LYS A 25 10.27 -6.88 13.33
N LYS A 26 9.70 -8.07 13.59
CA LYS A 26 9.83 -9.23 12.70
C LYS A 26 9.06 -9.03 11.40
N ALA A 27 7.85 -8.46 11.47
CA ALA A 27 7.04 -8.15 10.28
C ALA A 27 7.73 -7.11 9.38
N VAL A 28 8.30 -6.06 9.97
CA VAL A 28 9.07 -5.03 9.26
C VAL A 28 10.28 -5.66 8.55
N LEU A 29 11.08 -6.48 9.25
CA LEU A 29 12.25 -7.12 8.65
C LEU A 29 11.86 -8.03 7.46
N ASN A 30 10.81 -8.84 7.64
CA ASN A 30 10.27 -9.67 6.57
C ASN A 30 9.77 -8.84 5.37
N LEU A 31 9.11 -7.71 5.64
CA LEU A 31 8.65 -6.79 4.60
C LEU A 31 9.84 -6.19 3.83
N ILE A 32 10.89 -5.76 4.54
CA ILE A 32 12.11 -5.22 3.93
C ILE A 32 12.76 -6.25 3.00
N GLU A 33 12.93 -7.49 3.46
CA GLU A 33 13.52 -8.57 2.64
C GLU A 33 12.70 -8.84 1.38
N ASN A 34 11.37 -8.94 1.53
CA ASN A 34 10.47 -9.17 0.41
C ASN A 34 10.47 -7.99 -0.59
N LEU A 35 10.51 -6.74 -0.11
CA LEU A 35 10.57 -5.55 -0.96
C LEU A 35 11.90 -5.45 -1.71
N ARG A 36 13.02 -5.78 -1.06
CA ARG A 36 14.34 -5.84 -1.74
C ARG A 36 14.38 -6.90 -2.84
N ASN A 37 13.67 -8.02 -2.64
CA ASN A 37 13.58 -9.06 -3.66
C ASN A 37 12.47 -8.82 -4.71
N LEU A 38 11.67 -7.77 -4.55
CA LEU A 38 10.53 -7.49 -5.42
C LEU A 38 10.91 -7.35 -6.91
N PRO A 39 11.96 -6.60 -7.30
CA PRO A 39 12.34 -6.47 -8.71
C PRO A 39 12.70 -7.81 -9.32
N ASN A 40 13.55 -8.59 -8.65
CA ASN A 40 13.96 -9.92 -9.08
C ASN A 40 12.74 -10.83 -9.27
N HIS A 41 11.85 -10.89 -8.28
CA HIS A 41 10.60 -11.66 -8.37
C HIS A 41 9.70 -11.23 -9.55
N VAL A 42 9.61 -9.94 -9.84
CA VAL A 42 8.77 -9.43 -10.93
C VAL A 42 9.37 -9.72 -12.30
N PHE A 43 10.69 -9.63 -12.43
CA PHE A 43 11.41 -9.81 -13.69
C PHE A 43 11.85 -11.25 -13.97
N GLY A 44 11.49 -12.20 -13.10
CA GLY A 44 11.65 -13.63 -13.37
C GLY A 44 12.88 -14.26 -12.74
N GLU A 45 13.52 -13.60 -11.79
CA GLU A 45 14.59 -14.18 -10.96
C GLU A 45 14.01 -14.60 -9.60
N HIS A 46 13.89 -15.91 -9.41
CA HIS A 46 13.17 -16.51 -8.29
C HIS A 46 14.07 -17.16 -7.23
N ASN A 47 15.39 -17.14 -7.39
CA ASN A 47 16.34 -17.79 -6.47
C ASN A 47 16.22 -17.32 -5.01
N LYS A 48 15.87 -16.05 -4.79
CA LYS A 48 15.69 -15.45 -3.45
C LYS A 48 14.23 -15.44 -2.98
N CYS A 49 13.32 -16.09 -3.70
CA CYS A 49 11.92 -16.17 -3.31
C CYS A 49 11.70 -17.22 -2.20
N LYS A 50 10.72 -16.93 -1.34
CA LYS A 50 10.21 -17.89 -0.34
C LYS A 50 9.55 -19.09 -1.03
N GLU A 51 9.47 -20.23 -0.34
CA GLU A 51 8.81 -21.46 -0.86
C GLU A 51 7.36 -21.23 -1.29
N THR A 52 6.70 -20.24 -0.71
CA THR A 52 5.32 -19.85 -1.05
C THR A 52 5.20 -19.18 -2.42
N CYS A 53 6.31 -18.96 -3.14
CA CYS A 53 6.28 -18.43 -4.48
C CYS A 53 5.94 -19.54 -5.48
N GLU A 54 4.78 -19.45 -6.12
CA GLU A 54 4.33 -20.37 -7.17
C GLU A 54 5.34 -20.51 -8.32
N ARG A 55 6.14 -19.47 -8.55
CA ARG A 55 7.15 -19.41 -9.62
C ARG A 55 8.55 -19.79 -9.18
N LYS A 56 8.73 -20.35 -7.98
CA LYS A 56 10.04 -20.71 -7.45
C LYS A 56 10.75 -21.80 -8.27
N ASN A 57 10.00 -22.80 -8.71
CA ASN A 57 10.53 -23.93 -9.47
C ASN A 57 10.50 -23.69 -10.99
N LEU A 58 10.14 -22.48 -11.42
CA LEU A 58 10.14 -22.11 -12.83
C LEU A 58 11.52 -21.59 -13.21
N GLU A 59 11.96 -21.96 -14.41
CA GLU A 59 13.20 -21.46 -14.99
C GLU A 59 13.19 -19.93 -15.06
N PRO A 60 14.32 -19.28 -14.74
CA PRO A 60 14.40 -17.82 -14.75
C PRO A 60 14.26 -17.27 -16.17
N ASP A 61 13.77 -16.02 -16.27
CA ASP A 61 13.65 -15.34 -17.56
C ASP A 61 15.05 -15.09 -18.15
N LYS A 62 15.33 -15.73 -19.30
CA LYS A 62 16.65 -15.69 -19.95
C LYS A 62 16.88 -14.42 -20.77
N ILE A 63 15.87 -13.59 -20.97
CA ILE A 63 15.93 -12.43 -21.88
C ILE A 63 15.75 -11.14 -21.09
N VAL A 64 14.63 -10.98 -20.39
CA VAL A 64 14.25 -9.71 -19.76
C VAL A 64 15.17 -9.40 -18.59
N TYR A 65 15.39 -10.36 -17.69
CA TYR A 65 16.18 -10.13 -16.48
C TYR A 65 17.66 -9.79 -16.79
N PRO A 66 18.37 -10.55 -17.65
CA PRO A 66 19.73 -10.19 -18.06
C PRO A 66 19.82 -8.82 -18.74
N LEU A 67 18.86 -8.48 -19.62
CA LEU A 67 18.82 -7.18 -20.30
C LEU A 67 18.61 -6.03 -19.32
N MET A 68 17.71 -6.18 -18.35
CA MET A 68 17.47 -5.17 -17.32
C MET A 68 18.66 -4.98 -16.39
N ARG A 69 19.39 -6.06 -16.12
CA ARG A 69 20.62 -6.02 -15.33
C ARG A 69 21.77 -5.36 -16.08
N SER A 70 21.99 -5.72 -17.36
CA SER A 70 23.08 -5.15 -18.17
C SER A 70 22.85 -3.70 -18.54
N SER A 71 21.60 -3.28 -18.74
CA SER A 71 21.23 -1.88 -18.99
C SER A 71 21.29 -0.98 -17.74
N GLY A 72 21.47 -1.55 -16.54
CA GLY A 72 21.43 -0.81 -15.28
C GLY A 72 20.01 -0.39 -14.83
N LEU A 73 18.98 -0.65 -15.63
CA LEU A 73 17.60 -0.31 -15.29
C LEU A 73 17.12 -1.03 -14.02
N LEU A 74 17.53 -2.29 -13.84
CA LEU A 74 17.22 -3.05 -12.64
C LEU A 74 17.79 -2.37 -11.40
N HIS A 75 19.04 -1.89 -11.48
CA HIS A 75 19.71 -1.19 -10.38
C HIS A 75 19.01 0.13 -10.04
N ALA A 76 18.59 0.90 -11.05
CA ALA A 76 17.82 2.12 -10.83
C ALA A 76 16.49 1.84 -10.11
N ILE A 77 15.79 0.78 -10.49
CA ILE A 77 14.54 0.35 -9.84
C ILE A 77 14.79 -0.11 -8.40
N GLU A 78 15.83 -0.93 -8.17
CA GLU A 78 16.21 -1.40 -6.83
C GLU A 78 16.56 -0.22 -5.90
N SER A 79 17.29 0.76 -6.41
CA SER A 79 17.67 1.96 -5.67
C SER A 79 16.44 2.76 -5.24
N GLU A 80 15.48 2.96 -6.15
CA GLU A 80 14.27 3.73 -5.83
C GLU A 80 13.33 2.98 -4.88
N ILE A 81 13.23 1.66 -5.01
CA ILE A 81 12.52 0.81 -4.03
C ILE A 81 13.19 0.89 -2.66
N GLY A 82 14.52 0.87 -2.61
CA GLY A 82 15.29 1.07 -1.39
C GLY A 82 15.02 2.43 -0.74
N ARG A 83 15.03 3.49 -1.54
CA ARG A 83 14.85 4.88 -1.10
C ARG A 83 13.44 5.14 -0.56
N ILE A 84 12.41 4.62 -1.22
CA ILE A 84 11.01 4.89 -0.86
C ILE A 84 10.43 3.74 -0.03
N LEU A 85 10.28 2.56 -0.63
CA LEU A 85 9.48 1.50 -0.03
C LEU A 85 10.15 0.90 1.21
N VAL A 86 11.46 0.62 1.12
CA VAL A 86 12.20 0.04 2.25
C VAL A 86 12.36 1.05 3.38
N ALA A 87 12.63 2.33 3.07
CA ALA A 87 12.71 3.38 4.08
C ALA A 87 11.36 3.58 4.82
N CYS A 88 10.24 3.43 4.11
CA CYS A 88 8.89 3.54 4.67
C CYS A 88 8.33 2.22 5.22
N SER A 89 9.11 1.13 5.31
CA SER A 89 8.58 -0.17 5.73
C SER A 89 7.85 -0.12 7.09
N ASN A 90 8.31 0.67 8.05
CA ASN A 90 7.67 0.82 9.37
C ASN A 90 6.24 1.35 9.30
N THR A 91 5.92 2.19 8.31
CA THR A 91 4.56 2.72 8.11
C THR A 91 3.75 1.84 7.15
N LEU A 92 4.41 1.24 6.17
CA LEU A 92 3.76 0.36 5.20
C LEU A 92 3.21 -0.92 5.84
N ILE A 93 3.73 -1.39 6.98
CA ILE A 93 3.19 -2.59 7.65
C ILE A 93 1.71 -2.45 8.00
N TRP A 94 1.22 -1.24 8.20
CA TRP A 94 -0.18 -1.02 8.59
C TRP A 94 -1.14 -1.22 7.43
N ASN A 95 -0.62 -1.22 6.18
CA ASN A 95 -1.42 -1.26 4.95
C ASN A 95 -2.62 -0.30 5.00
N ALA A 96 -2.43 0.84 5.68
CA ALA A 96 -3.45 1.83 5.89
C ALA A 96 -3.49 2.78 4.71
N THR A 97 -4.69 3.12 4.28
CA THR A 97 -4.92 4.18 3.29
C THR A 97 -5.78 5.25 3.96
N ASN A 98 -5.53 6.50 3.64
CA ASN A 98 -6.35 7.61 4.11
C ASN A 98 -7.68 7.71 3.34
N ASN A 99 -7.86 6.96 2.25
CA ASN A 99 -9.07 7.00 1.41
C ASN A 99 -10.39 6.95 2.20
N PRO A 100 -10.60 6.07 3.20
CA PRO A 100 -11.85 6.07 3.96
C PRO A 100 -12.06 7.36 4.76
N ALA A 101 -10.99 7.89 5.36
CA ALA A 101 -11.03 9.14 6.10
C ALA A 101 -11.28 10.33 5.16
N GLU A 102 -10.59 10.39 4.02
CA GLU A 102 -10.80 11.42 3.00
C GLU A 102 -12.22 11.37 2.43
N ASN A 103 -12.75 10.17 2.16
CA ASN A 103 -14.11 10.00 1.67
C ASN A 103 -15.15 10.44 2.72
N TYR A 104 -14.98 10.03 3.97
CA TYR A 104 -15.83 10.51 5.07
C TYR A 104 -15.78 12.04 5.21
N MET A 105 -14.58 12.63 5.20
CA MET A 105 -14.44 14.09 5.29
C MET A 105 -15.06 14.81 4.08
N SER A 106 -15.04 14.21 2.90
CA SER A 106 -15.77 14.72 1.73
C SER A 106 -17.29 14.76 1.98
N GLN A 107 -17.88 13.72 2.58
CA GLN A 107 -19.30 13.70 2.93
C GLN A 107 -19.65 14.74 4.00
N VAL A 108 -18.81 14.87 5.04
CA VAL A 108 -18.97 15.91 6.06
C VAL A 108 -18.95 17.30 5.42
N CYS A 109 -18.02 17.58 4.50
CA CYS A 109 -17.93 18.85 3.80
C CYS A 109 -19.17 19.15 2.95
N LYS A 110 -19.73 18.15 2.24
CA LYS A 110 -20.97 18.30 1.47
C LYS A 110 -22.14 18.66 2.36
N LEU A 111 -22.33 17.93 3.45
CA LEU A 111 -23.49 18.07 4.33
C LEU A 111 -23.41 19.31 5.22
N SER A 112 -22.20 19.77 5.56
CA SER A 112 -21.96 21.02 6.28
C SER A 112 -22.03 22.27 5.39
N GLY A 113 -22.15 22.12 4.06
CA GLY A 113 -22.16 23.26 3.14
C GLY A 113 -20.80 23.96 2.99
N GLY A 114 -19.71 23.29 3.38
CA GLY A 114 -18.36 23.86 3.40
C GLY A 114 -18.19 25.02 4.40
N LYS A 115 -17.16 25.86 4.20
CA LYS A 115 -16.85 27.02 5.07
C LYS A 115 -17.89 28.17 5.04
N ARG A 116 -18.97 28.04 4.26
CA ARG A 116 -19.86 29.17 3.91
C ARG A 116 -20.91 29.49 4.97
N ILE A 117 -21.21 28.56 5.87
CA ILE A 117 -22.17 28.75 6.97
C ILE A 117 -21.54 28.21 8.25
N ASP A 118 -21.44 29.07 9.27
CA ASP A 118 -20.90 28.68 10.58
C ASP A 118 -21.95 27.91 11.39
N PHE A 119 -21.88 26.58 11.32
CA PHE A 119 -22.69 25.68 12.14
C PHE A 119 -22.03 25.32 13.48
N SER A 120 -20.87 25.90 13.82
CA SER A 120 -20.16 25.55 15.06
C SER A 120 -20.86 26.08 16.31
N LYS A 121 -21.71 27.10 16.17
CA LYS A 121 -22.46 27.72 17.26
C LYS A 121 -23.78 27.01 17.61
N SER A 122 -24.15 25.94 16.91
CA SER A 122 -25.35 25.12 17.21
C SER A 122 -25.08 23.62 17.12
N SER A 123 -26.03 22.78 17.56
CA SER A 123 -25.98 21.31 17.38
C SER A 123 -25.98 20.86 15.91
N GLY A 124 -26.07 21.80 14.95
CA GLY A 124 -26.14 21.53 13.51
C GLY A 124 -24.92 20.80 12.95
N PHE A 125 -23.70 21.11 13.41
CA PHE A 125 -22.51 20.36 12.96
C PHE A 125 -22.59 18.89 13.39
N LYS A 126 -22.90 18.65 14.68
CA LYS A 126 -23.04 17.29 15.22
C LYS A 126 -24.08 16.48 14.45
N HIS A 127 -25.25 17.05 14.18
CA HIS A 127 -26.31 16.38 13.42
C HIS A 127 -25.88 16.05 11.98
N ARG A 128 -25.22 17.00 11.30
CA ARG A 128 -24.74 16.81 9.92
C ARG A 128 -23.58 15.81 9.82
N SER A 129 -22.70 15.76 10.81
CA SER A 129 -21.69 14.69 10.92
C SER A 129 -22.33 13.32 11.10
N THR A 130 -23.39 13.21 11.92
CA THR A 130 -24.14 11.94 12.06
C THR A 130 -24.78 11.53 10.72
N ILE A 131 -25.37 12.46 9.98
CA ILE A 131 -25.90 12.19 8.63
C ILE A 131 -24.76 11.75 7.69
N ALA A 132 -23.57 12.37 7.77
CA ALA A 132 -22.42 11.99 6.96
C ALA A 132 -21.96 10.54 7.22
N VAL A 133 -22.05 10.07 8.47
CA VAL A 133 -21.76 8.68 8.82
C VAL A 133 -22.77 7.74 8.15
N LEU A 134 -24.06 8.08 8.19
CA LEU A 134 -25.10 7.27 7.53
C LEU A 134 -24.88 7.21 6.02
N GLU A 135 -24.59 8.35 5.37
CA GLU A 135 -24.27 8.41 3.94
C GLU A 135 -23.01 7.61 3.59
N PHE A 136 -21.97 7.66 4.43
CA PHE A 136 -20.74 6.88 4.23
C PHE A 136 -21.00 5.36 4.38
N GLN A 137 -21.94 4.97 5.22
CA GLN A 137 -22.32 3.57 5.46
C GLN A 137 -23.33 3.03 4.42
N SER A 138 -24.03 3.91 3.70
CA SER A 138 -24.94 3.53 2.62
C SER A 138 -24.18 2.85 1.47
N PRO A 139 -24.67 1.70 0.96
CA PRO A 139 -24.04 1.01 -0.15
C PRO A 139 -24.32 1.74 -1.47
N ALA A 140 -23.62 2.85 -1.71
CA ALA A 140 -23.44 3.45 -3.03
C ALA A 140 -22.42 4.58 -2.94
N GLN A 141 -21.14 4.27 -3.19
CA GLN A 141 -20.14 5.11 -3.85
C GLN A 141 -18.93 4.22 -4.19
N GLN A 142 -19.14 3.25 -5.09
CA GLN A 142 -18.08 2.61 -5.88
C GLN A 142 -17.99 3.30 -7.23
#